data_AF-A0A9E8NH03-F1
#
_entry.id   AF-A0A9E8NH03-F1
#
_cell.length_a   1.000
_cell.length_b   1.000
_cell.length_c   1.000
_cell.angle_alpha   90.00
_cell.angle_beta   90.00
_cell.angle_gamma   90.00
#
_symmetry.space_group_name_H-M   'P 1'
#
loop_
_entity.id
_entity.type
_entity.pdbx_description
1 polymer ?
#
loop_
_entity_poly.entity_id
_entity_poly.type
_entity_poly.pdbx_seq_one_letter_code
_entity_poly.pdbx_strand_id
1 'polypeptide(L)'
;MNIPSTMNGFFGSHFIKSLAAVLLTIGTTMAQDSIKVSYSQEADTLVKQRFIDRYENVFMTKVPTRQMFKVSAVGSEVQGTGFNFAYEYKVLPSLSLEASIYTQLSRFNGGLANELLHFDSRAVNVWANAKARWYYNMNKRINKGLNANNFSGVYIGASYEQSVYMQNFSANKNGTRFGLLYGFQNRIFNHGFTDFSIGLYQRDLGQFYDFEGASAPWAVKNFVLGTQFNIGLAVGDWKKAKTTPLCDVLFCDELIRGHWKVQAPNIVLGFTNQIVRSEVAYERAIGNTPLSAQADVGVNLFHQSFSGGTHFTYFSAGANLALRYYFLQRYQARHGKGGGNFSGPYASLIASYIRGSYNSSSIFQPDGGMDEVVNNLNATAALGYQQRLFKRLYIDLSLFYLKPVKSPSFVIGGSRPYFSSKMTIGFTF
;
A
#
# COMPACT_ATOMS: atom_id res chain seq x y z
N MET A 1 -93.94 0.41 -18.82
CA MET A 1 -93.13 0.20 -17.61
C MET A 1 -91.81 0.91 -17.82
N ASN A 2 -91.43 1.75 -16.86
CA ASN A 2 -90.54 2.91 -17.01
C ASN A 2 -89.01 2.59 -16.97
N ILE A 3 -88.28 3.45 -17.68
CA ILE A 3 -86.81 3.77 -17.70
C ILE A 3 -86.41 4.29 -16.27
N PRO A 4 -85.15 4.28 -15.75
CA PRO A 4 -83.95 4.74 -16.46
C PRO A 4 -82.53 4.25 -16.12
N SER A 5 -81.64 4.76 -16.98
CA SER A 5 -80.19 4.80 -17.09
C SER A 5 -79.48 5.71 -16.04
N THR A 6 -78.14 5.82 -16.18
CA THR A 6 -77.12 6.68 -15.51
C THR A 6 -76.29 5.96 -14.43
N MET A 7 -74.99 6.18 -14.21
CA MET A 7 -74.09 7.26 -14.62
C MET A 7 -72.62 6.83 -14.43
N ASN A 8 -71.74 7.23 -15.36
CA ASN A 8 -70.28 7.13 -15.30
C ASN A 8 -69.68 8.45 -14.80
N GLY A 9 -68.61 8.35 -13.99
CA GLY A 9 -67.53 9.35 -13.91
C GLY A 9 -67.65 10.42 -12.84
N PHE A 10 -66.77 10.38 -11.81
CA PHE A 10 -66.43 11.57 -11.01
C PHE A 10 -65.20 11.40 -10.10
N PHE A 11 -64.01 11.03 -10.60
CA PHE A 11 -62.76 11.23 -9.82
C PHE A 11 -61.56 11.42 -10.77
N GLY A 12 -61.09 12.65 -10.97
CA GLY A 12 -59.90 12.84 -11.82
C GLY A 12 -59.36 14.26 -12.07
N SER A 13 -59.99 15.35 -11.62
CA SER A 13 -59.51 16.71 -11.99
C SER A 13 -59.06 17.61 -10.83
N HIS A 14 -59.38 17.27 -9.57
CA HIS A 14 -59.06 18.14 -8.42
C HIS A 14 -57.70 17.84 -7.75
N PHE A 15 -57.18 16.62 -7.90
CA PHE A 15 -55.89 16.24 -7.29
C PHE A 15 -54.68 16.81 -8.07
N ILE A 16 -54.79 16.86 -9.40
CA ILE A 16 -53.72 17.37 -10.28
C ILE A 16 -53.57 18.90 -10.16
N LYS A 17 -54.67 19.63 -9.97
CA LYS A 17 -54.63 21.10 -9.80
C LYS A 17 -54.02 21.52 -8.45
N SER A 18 -54.18 20.69 -7.41
CA SER A 18 -53.59 20.98 -6.08
C SER A 18 -52.09 20.68 -6.02
N LEU A 19 -51.59 19.68 -6.76
CA LEU A 19 -50.16 19.37 -6.82
C LEU A 19 -49.36 20.42 -7.62
N ALA A 20 -49.94 21.00 -8.66
CA ALA A 20 -49.31 22.05 -9.46
C ALA A 20 -49.17 23.38 -8.69
N ALA A 21 -50.10 23.70 -7.79
CA ALA A 21 -50.03 24.90 -6.95
C ALA A 21 -48.92 24.83 -5.88
N VAL A 22 -48.61 23.62 -5.38
CA VAL A 22 -47.53 23.39 -4.39
C VAL A 22 -46.15 23.42 -5.04
N LEU A 23 -46.02 23.04 -6.32
CA LEU A 23 -44.74 23.11 -7.04
C LEU A 23 -44.38 24.54 -7.49
N LEU A 24 -45.34 25.45 -7.61
CA LEU A 24 -45.10 26.84 -8.01
C LEU A 24 -44.70 27.77 -6.85
N THR A 25 -44.88 27.37 -5.59
CA THR A 25 -44.48 28.17 -4.41
C THR A 25 -43.07 27.87 -3.89
N ILE A 26 -42.36 26.89 -4.45
CA ILE A 26 -40.98 26.55 -4.07
C ILE A 26 -39.95 27.47 -4.79
N GLY A 27 -40.39 28.31 -5.73
CA GLY A 27 -39.51 29.14 -6.57
C GLY A 27 -39.08 30.50 -6.01
N THR A 28 -39.58 30.96 -4.85
CA THR A 28 -39.40 32.37 -4.42
C THR A 28 -38.63 32.59 -3.11
N THR A 29 -37.99 31.57 -2.54
CA THR A 29 -37.11 31.73 -1.37
C THR A 29 -35.63 31.68 -1.74
N MET A 30 -35.21 32.46 -2.74
CA MET A 30 -33.83 32.91 -2.87
C MET A 30 -33.67 34.21 -2.07
N ALA A 31 -33.67 34.10 -0.74
CA ALA A 31 -33.15 35.16 0.11
C ALA A 31 -31.64 35.23 -0.11
N GLN A 32 -31.22 36.05 -1.08
CA GLN A 32 -29.83 36.46 -1.23
C GLN A 32 -29.49 37.37 -0.06
N ASP A 33 -29.03 36.76 1.03
CA ASP A 33 -28.36 37.48 2.10
C ASP A 33 -26.99 37.92 1.54
N SER A 34 -26.94 39.14 0.99
CA SER A 34 -25.71 39.71 0.44
C SER A 34 -24.78 40.11 1.59
N ILE A 35 -24.09 39.12 2.16
CA ILE A 35 -23.00 39.40 3.10
C ILE A 35 -21.93 40.16 2.32
N LYS A 36 -21.76 41.45 2.62
CA LYS A 36 -20.65 42.26 2.11
C LYS A 36 -19.34 41.71 2.67
N VAL A 37 -18.70 40.82 1.91
CA VAL A 37 -17.33 40.37 2.18
C VAL A 37 -16.39 41.49 1.74
N SER A 38 -15.85 42.24 2.69
CA SER A 38 -14.77 43.20 2.43
C SER A 38 -13.43 42.46 2.48
N TYR A 39 -12.71 42.44 1.37
CA TYR A 39 -11.33 41.95 1.35
C TYR A 39 -10.40 43.10 1.70
N SER A 40 -9.81 43.07 2.89
CA SER A 40 -8.65 43.91 3.20
C SER A 40 -7.39 43.15 2.82
N GLN A 41 -6.67 43.64 1.83
CA GLN A 41 -5.37 43.10 1.46
C GLN A 41 -4.32 43.77 2.36
N GLU A 42 -3.98 43.12 3.48
CA GLU A 42 -2.79 43.52 4.22
C GLU A 42 -1.58 43.26 3.31
N ALA A 43 -0.78 44.30 3.09
CA ALA A 43 0.53 44.19 2.47
C ALA A 43 1.48 43.55 3.48
N ASP A 44 1.26 42.27 3.77
CA ASP A 44 2.26 41.47 4.45
C ASP A 44 3.45 41.36 3.49
N THR A 45 4.61 41.81 3.94
CA THR A 45 5.84 41.62 3.18
C THR A 45 6.07 40.12 3.09
N LEU A 46 5.63 39.51 1.99
CA LEU A 46 5.92 38.14 1.61
C LEU A 46 7.44 38.01 1.46
N VAL A 47 8.14 37.93 2.59
CA VAL A 47 9.50 37.40 2.66
C VAL A 47 9.37 36.03 2.02
N LYS A 48 10.08 35.84 0.92
CA LYS A 48 10.10 34.59 0.15
C LYS A 48 10.56 33.47 1.09
N GLN A 49 9.60 32.88 1.81
CA GLN A 49 9.85 31.74 2.68
C GLN A 49 10.47 30.69 1.77
N ARG A 50 11.71 30.32 2.07
CA ARG A 50 12.39 29.31 1.27
C ARG A 50 11.59 28.03 1.46
N PHE A 51 11.03 27.50 0.38
CA PHE A 51 10.33 26.21 0.37
C PHE A 51 11.17 25.10 1.05
N ILE A 52 12.49 25.24 1.05
CA ILE A 52 13.46 24.44 1.78
C ILE A 52 13.12 24.30 3.28
N ASP A 53 12.75 25.38 3.97
CA ASP A 53 12.48 25.35 5.42
C ASP A 53 11.24 24.51 5.77
N ARG A 54 10.28 24.40 4.84
CA ARG A 54 9.07 23.58 5.02
C ARG A 54 9.38 22.09 4.91
N TYR A 55 10.17 21.71 3.90
CA TYR A 55 10.62 20.33 3.73
C TYR A 55 11.48 19.85 4.90
N GLU A 56 12.25 20.75 5.51
CA GLU A 56 13.08 20.43 6.68
C GLU A 56 12.25 20.05 7.90
N ASN A 57 11.11 20.70 8.12
CA ASN A 57 10.18 20.34 9.20
C ASN A 57 9.43 19.04 8.91
N VAL A 58 9.14 18.75 7.65
CA VAL A 58 8.49 17.49 7.26
C VAL A 58 9.45 16.32 7.37
N PHE A 59 10.67 16.44 6.86
CA PHE A 59 11.63 15.33 6.84
C PHE A 59 12.60 15.29 8.02
N MET A 60 12.47 16.24 8.94
CA MET A 60 13.31 16.42 10.12
C MET A 60 14.81 16.40 9.81
N THR A 61 15.20 16.88 8.62
CA THR A 61 16.58 16.76 8.10
C THR A 61 17.59 17.56 8.91
N LYS A 62 17.16 18.62 9.61
CA LYS A 62 18.02 19.45 10.46
C LYS A 62 17.94 19.14 11.96
N VAL A 63 17.17 18.13 12.35
CA VAL A 63 17.07 17.74 13.76
C VAL A 63 18.06 16.60 14.03
N PRO A 64 19.10 16.80 14.86
CA PRO A 64 20.05 15.75 15.17
C PRO A 64 19.39 14.61 15.96
N THR A 65 19.86 13.39 15.74
CA THR A 65 19.37 12.18 16.37
C THR A 65 20.47 11.14 16.36
N ARG A 66 20.79 10.58 17.53
CA ARG A 66 21.77 9.49 17.64
C ARG A 66 21.12 8.13 17.79
N GLN A 67 19.90 8.06 18.31
CA GLN A 67 19.20 6.80 18.53
C GLN A 67 17.73 6.89 18.14
N MET A 68 17.19 5.77 17.66
CA MET A 68 15.81 5.69 17.22
C MET A 68 15.26 4.28 17.40
N PHE A 69 14.18 4.17 18.15
CA PHE A 69 13.31 3.01 18.16
C PHE A 69 12.25 3.12 17.06
N LYS A 70 11.96 2.03 16.37
CA LYS A 70 11.08 1.96 15.20
C LYS A 70 10.09 0.82 15.35
N VAL A 71 8.85 1.09 14.95
CA VAL A 71 7.80 0.09 14.74
C VAL A 71 7.26 0.29 13.34
N SER A 72 7.45 -0.67 12.45
CA SER A 72 7.06 -0.54 11.04
C SER A 72 6.33 -1.74 10.49
N ALA A 73 5.39 -1.46 9.59
CA ALA A 73 4.93 -2.44 8.63
C ALA A 73 6.02 -2.62 7.56
N VAL A 74 6.38 -3.87 7.29
CA VAL A 74 7.35 -4.25 6.27
C VAL A 74 6.59 -4.85 5.10
N GLY A 75 6.92 -4.39 3.90
CA GLY A 75 6.57 -5.05 2.65
C GLY A 75 7.85 -5.36 1.89
N SER A 76 8.13 -6.64 1.66
CA SER A 76 9.25 -7.08 0.86
C SER A 76 8.90 -8.39 0.18
N GLU A 77 9.36 -8.58 -1.05
CA GLU A 77 9.24 -9.91 -1.66
C GLU A 77 10.31 -10.88 -1.11
N VAL A 78 11.37 -10.35 -0.49
CA VAL A 78 12.44 -11.15 0.14
C VAL A 78 12.20 -11.41 1.63
N GLN A 79 11.46 -10.55 2.33
CA GLN A 79 11.09 -10.81 3.73
C GLN A 79 9.61 -11.15 3.91
N GLY A 80 8.79 -11.04 2.86
CA GLY A 80 7.34 -11.09 2.98
C GLY A 80 6.77 -9.82 3.61
N THR A 81 5.57 -9.93 4.16
CA THR A 81 4.91 -8.85 4.92
C THR A 81 4.84 -9.16 6.39
N GLY A 82 4.97 -8.13 7.21
CA GLY A 82 4.95 -8.30 8.65
C GLY A 82 5.20 -7.01 9.42
N PHE A 83 5.55 -7.15 10.70
CA PHE A 83 5.93 -6.03 11.55
C PHE A 83 7.40 -6.13 11.97
N ASN A 84 8.10 -5.01 11.95
CA ASN A 84 9.49 -4.91 12.39
C ASN A 84 9.60 -3.93 13.54
N PHE A 85 10.22 -4.40 14.62
CA PHE A 85 10.56 -3.65 15.82
C PHE A 85 12.07 -3.47 15.84
N ALA A 86 12.57 -2.26 15.64
CA ALA A 86 13.99 -2.02 15.45
C ALA A 86 14.52 -0.93 16.38
N TYR A 87 15.74 -1.11 16.87
CA TYR A 87 16.52 -0.07 17.53
C TYR A 87 17.74 0.24 16.68
N GLU A 88 17.89 1.50 16.28
CA GLU A 88 18.97 1.98 15.43
C GLU A 88 19.80 3.03 16.16
N TYR A 89 21.13 2.88 16.14
CA TYR A 89 22.10 3.75 16.79
C TYR A 89 23.16 4.24 15.81
N LYS A 90 23.49 5.54 15.86
CA LYS A 90 24.57 6.13 15.08
C LYS A 90 25.91 6.05 15.80
N VAL A 91 26.78 5.17 15.29
CA VAL A 91 28.18 5.09 15.73
C VAL A 91 28.98 6.29 15.21
N LEU A 92 28.72 6.70 13.96
CA LEU A 92 29.30 7.90 13.33
C LEU A 92 28.20 8.71 12.65
N PRO A 93 28.44 9.99 12.30
CA PRO A 93 27.47 10.75 11.52
C PRO A 93 27.06 10.04 10.22
N SER A 94 27.99 9.34 9.58
CA SER A 94 27.74 8.56 8.36
C SER A 94 27.45 7.08 8.60
N LEU A 95 27.53 6.54 9.82
CA LEU A 95 27.40 5.09 10.07
C LEU A 95 26.39 4.80 11.18
N SER A 96 25.36 3.99 10.88
CA SER A 96 24.43 3.46 11.88
C SER A 96 24.45 1.93 11.94
N LEU A 97 24.13 1.42 13.12
CA LEU A 97 23.89 0.01 13.40
C LEU A 97 22.44 -0.15 13.87
N GLU A 98 21.75 -1.16 13.36
CA GLU A 98 20.37 -1.50 13.69
C GLU A 98 20.33 -2.94 14.21
N ALA A 99 19.59 -3.16 15.29
CA ALA A 99 19.14 -4.47 15.72
C ALA A 99 17.61 -4.50 15.68
N SER A 100 17.01 -5.52 15.09
CA SER A 100 15.57 -5.61 14.96
C SER A 100 15.00 -7.01 15.10
N ILE A 101 13.72 -7.08 15.46
CA ILE A 101 12.91 -8.29 15.49
C ILE A 101 11.79 -8.11 14.48
N TYR A 102 11.71 -9.03 13.54
CA TYR A 102 10.74 -9.04 12.47
C TYR A 102 9.78 -10.22 12.63
N THR A 103 8.48 -9.93 12.68
CA THR A 103 7.41 -10.93 12.67
C THR A 103 6.83 -11.02 11.27
N GLN A 104 7.16 -12.10 10.57
CA GLN A 104 6.66 -12.38 9.23
C GLN A 104 5.27 -13.00 9.33
N LEU A 105 4.26 -12.25 8.90
CA LEU A 105 2.86 -12.69 8.90
C LEU A 105 2.50 -13.40 7.59
N SER A 106 3.05 -12.95 6.45
CA SER A 106 2.86 -13.64 5.18
C SER A 106 4.17 -13.71 4.41
N ARG A 107 4.54 -14.92 3.97
CA ARG A 107 5.79 -15.14 3.19
C ARG A 107 5.70 -14.60 1.77
N PHE A 108 4.50 -14.54 1.18
CA PHE A 108 4.27 -14.23 -0.24
C PHE A 108 3.51 -12.92 -0.48
N ASN A 109 3.46 -12.04 0.53
CA ASN A 109 2.72 -10.78 0.46
C ASN A 109 1.20 -11.02 0.24
N GLY A 110 0.67 -12.12 0.82
CA GLY A 110 -0.71 -12.61 0.63
C GLY A 110 -1.79 -11.86 1.43
N GLY A 111 -1.40 -10.76 2.08
CA GLY A 111 -2.31 -9.90 2.82
C GLY A 111 -2.34 -10.15 4.32
N LEU A 112 -2.10 -9.09 5.09
CA LEU A 112 -1.98 -9.08 6.56
C LEU A 112 -3.25 -9.60 7.28
N ALA A 113 -4.44 -9.38 6.73
CA ALA A 113 -5.70 -9.63 7.41
C ALA A 113 -6.19 -11.07 7.31
N ASN A 114 -5.85 -11.79 6.24
CA ASN A 114 -6.18 -13.21 6.14
C ASN A 114 -5.52 -13.97 7.31
N GLU A 115 -4.26 -13.61 7.60
CA GLU A 115 -3.43 -14.17 8.67
C GLU A 115 -3.81 -13.64 10.07
N LEU A 116 -4.22 -12.36 10.19
CA LEU A 116 -4.66 -11.78 11.48
C LEU A 116 -6.06 -12.24 11.93
N LEU A 117 -6.98 -12.50 11.00
CA LEU A 117 -8.33 -12.96 11.35
C LEU A 117 -8.34 -14.45 11.71
N HIS A 118 -7.45 -15.23 11.11
CA HIS A 118 -7.15 -16.60 11.50
C HIS A 118 -5.82 -16.66 12.25
N PHE A 119 -5.60 -15.76 13.23
CA PHE A 119 -4.35 -15.69 13.99
C PHE A 119 -4.11 -17.00 14.75
N ASP A 120 -3.68 -18.02 14.02
CA ASP A 120 -3.01 -19.16 14.56
C ASP A 120 -1.65 -18.61 14.95
N SER A 121 -1.47 -18.33 16.23
CA SER A 121 -0.18 -17.92 16.81
C SER A 121 0.96 -18.83 16.39
N ARG A 122 0.63 -20.05 15.94
CA ARG A 122 1.57 -20.98 15.38
C ARG A 122 2.08 -20.49 14.01
N ALA A 123 1.29 -19.88 13.11
CA ALA A 123 1.68 -19.49 11.73
C ALA A 123 2.69 -18.33 11.58
N VAL A 124 3.18 -17.76 12.68
CA VAL A 124 4.06 -16.58 12.64
C VAL A 124 5.53 -17.00 12.64
N ASN A 125 6.32 -16.52 11.68
CA ASN A 125 7.79 -16.69 11.72
C ASN A 125 8.43 -15.45 12.36
N VAL A 126 9.38 -15.66 13.28
CA VAL A 126 10.10 -14.60 13.97
C VAL A 126 11.56 -14.63 13.55
N TRP A 127 12.08 -13.47 13.14
CA TRP A 127 13.44 -13.28 12.69
C TRP A 127 14.13 -12.22 13.53
N ALA A 128 15.37 -12.47 13.93
CA ALA A 128 16.28 -11.46 14.43
C ALA A 128 17.09 -10.91 13.26
N ASN A 129 17.31 -9.60 13.24
CA ASN A 129 18.04 -8.93 12.18
C ASN A 129 19.06 -7.95 12.76
N ALA A 130 20.21 -7.87 12.12
CA ALA A 130 21.19 -6.83 12.35
C ALA A 130 21.50 -6.13 11.01
N LYS A 131 21.51 -4.79 10.98
CA LYS A 131 21.93 -4.01 9.82
C LYS A 131 23.02 -3.02 10.16
N ALA A 132 23.96 -2.84 9.26
CA ALA A 132 24.88 -1.71 9.26
C ALA A 132 24.57 -0.84 8.05
N ARG A 133 24.39 0.47 8.23
CA ARG A 133 24.12 1.42 7.14
C ARG A 133 25.17 2.52 7.10
N TRP A 134 25.79 2.71 5.95
CA TRP A 134 26.71 3.79 5.64
C TRP A 134 26.05 4.84 4.73
N TYR A 135 25.78 6.01 5.30
CA TYR A 135 25.27 7.18 4.60
C TYR A 135 26.43 7.95 3.95
N TYR A 136 26.88 7.47 2.80
CA TYR A 136 28.08 7.95 2.10
C TYR A 136 28.09 9.47 1.83
N ASN A 137 26.93 10.09 1.62
CA ASN A 137 26.80 11.53 1.37
C ASN A 137 26.51 12.39 2.62
N MET A 138 26.41 11.79 3.82
CA MET A 138 25.96 12.52 5.01
C MET A 138 26.93 13.63 5.43
N ASN A 139 28.23 13.35 5.51
CA ASN A 139 29.23 14.34 5.93
C ASN A 139 29.23 15.56 5.00
N LYS A 140 29.13 15.34 3.69
CA LYS A 140 29.02 16.41 2.69
C LYS A 140 27.75 17.25 2.88
N ARG A 141 26.62 16.63 3.23
CA ARG A 141 25.36 17.34 3.50
C ARG A 141 25.39 18.13 4.81
N ILE A 142 26.03 17.59 5.85
CA ILE A 142 26.26 18.28 7.12
C ILE A 142 27.13 19.52 6.91
N ASN A 143 28.24 19.38 6.18
CA ASN A 143 29.13 20.52 5.89
C ASN A 143 28.44 21.63 5.09
N LYS A 144 27.44 21.27 4.27
CA LYS A 144 26.61 22.23 3.51
C LYS A 144 25.41 22.78 4.30
N GLY A 145 25.22 22.36 5.56
CA GLY A 145 24.05 22.73 6.37
C GLY A 145 22.72 22.17 5.86
N LEU A 146 22.74 21.17 4.97
CA LEU A 146 21.55 20.55 4.38
C LEU A 146 20.96 19.45 5.27
N ASN A 147 21.78 18.84 6.11
CA ASN A 147 21.38 17.84 7.10
C ASN A 147 22.07 18.09 8.44
N ALA A 148 21.41 17.72 9.53
CA ALA A 148 22.06 17.43 10.80
C ALA A 148 22.49 15.96 10.85
N ASN A 149 23.20 15.59 11.92
CA ASN A 149 23.49 14.19 12.18
C ASN A 149 22.21 13.42 12.55
N ASN A 150 21.52 12.83 11.57
CA ASN A 150 20.27 12.06 11.74
C ASN A 150 20.12 10.91 10.73
N PHE A 151 19.04 10.14 10.84
CA PHE A 151 18.79 8.96 10.02
C PHE A 151 18.20 9.24 8.62
N SER A 152 18.17 10.50 8.17
CA SER A 152 17.52 10.89 6.92
C SER A 152 18.55 11.03 5.78
N GLY A 153 18.67 10.03 4.90
CA GLY A 153 19.61 10.05 3.78
C GLY A 153 19.66 8.75 2.97
N VAL A 154 20.43 8.80 1.88
CA VAL A 154 20.76 7.64 1.04
C VAL A 154 21.90 6.86 1.68
N TYR A 155 21.82 5.54 1.67
CA TYR A 155 22.78 4.64 2.30
C TYR A 155 23.13 3.44 1.43
N ILE A 156 24.32 2.89 1.70
CA ILE A 156 24.69 1.52 1.37
C ILE A 156 24.68 0.75 2.68
N GLY A 157 24.12 -0.46 2.71
CA GLY A 157 24.02 -1.24 3.95
C GLY A 157 24.34 -2.70 3.77
N ALA A 158 24.63 -3.36 4.88
CA ALA A 158 24.71 -4.81 5.00
C ALA A 158 23.67 -5.25 6.02
N SER A 159 22.97 -6.35 5.76
CA SER A 159 21.97 -6.93 6.65
C SER A 159 22.25 -8.42 6.86
N TYR A 160 22.09 -8.86 8.10
CA TYR A 160 22.10 -10.27 8.48
C TYR A 160 20.80 -10.60 9.20
N GLU A 161 20.10 -11.63 8.75
CA GLU A 161 18.86 -12.14 9.36
C GLU A 161 19.07 -13.57 9.83
N GLN A 162 18.49 -13.89 10.97
CA GLN A 162 18.46 -15.24 11.50
C GLN A 162 17.05 -15.56 11.99
N SER A 163 16.52 -16.71 11.59
CA SER A 163 15.25 -17.20 12.11
C SER A 163 15.39 -17.56 13.59
N VAL A 164 14.57 -16.97 14.44
CA VAL A 164 14.48 -17.29 15.87
C VAL A 164 13.39 -18.33 16.11
N TYR A 165 12.29 -18.20 15.38
CA TYR A 165 11.16 -19.14 15.44
C TYR A 165 10.57 -19.32 14.04
N MET A 166 10.44 -20.57 13.62
CA MET A 166 9.74 -20.96 12.39
C MET A 166 8.80 -22.11 12.72
N GLN A 167 7.53 -21.97 12.35
CA GLN A 167 6.54 -23.01 12.62
C GLN A 167 6.47 -24.01 11.47
N ASN A 168 6.33 -25.29 11.85
CA ASN A 168 6.19 -26.49 11.02
C ASN A 168 7.39 -26.70 10.09
N PHE A 169 8.26 -27.66 10.41
CA PHE A 169 8.85 -28.66 9.50
C PHE A 169 9.89 -29.49 10.29
N SER A 170 10.02 -30.79 9.95
CA SER A 170 10.84 -31.83 10.60
C SER A 170 12.37 -31.60 10.64
N ALA A 171 12.84 -30.36 10.62
CA ALA A 171 14.22 -30.02 10.92
C ALA A 171 14.26 -28.61 11.50
N ASN A 172 14.84 -28.48 12.69
CA ASN A 172 15.37 -27.23 13.25
C ASN A 172 16.36 -26.58 12.27
N LYS A 173 15.88 -25.93 11.20
CA LYS A 173 16.73 -25.18 10.29
C LYS A 173 16.81 -23.74 10.77
N ASN A 174 17.99 -23.38 11.29
CA ASN A 174 18.40 -21.99 11.49
C ASN A 174 18.56 -21.34 10.10
N GLY A 175 17.49 -20.79 9.56
CA GLY A 175 17.54 -20.00 8.34
C GLY A 175 18.35 -18.73 8.58
N THR A 176 19.37 -18.50 7.75
CA THR A 176 20.16 -17.26 7.77
C THR A 176 20.06 -16.57 6.43
N ARG A 177 20.10 -15.24 6.41
CA ARG A 177 20.13 -14.45 5.18
C ARG A 177 21.13 -13.33 5.33
N PHE A 178 21.92 -13.14 4.30
CA PHE A 178 22.79 -11.98 4.16
C PHE A 178 22.27 -11.10 3.04
N GLY A 179 22.35 -9.79 3.19
CA GLY A 179 21.90 -8.84 2.18
C GLY A 179 22.83 -7.64 2.08
N LEU A 180 23.11 -7.21 0.84
CA LEU A 180 23.71 -5.90 0.55
C LEU A 180 22.62 -4.98 0.05
N LEU A 181 22.47 -3.82 0.68
CA LEU A 181 21.35 -2.90 0.48
C LEU A 181 21.85 -1.59 -0.12
N TYR A 182 21.10 -1.05 -1.08
CA TYR A 182 21.18 0.34 -1.50
C TYR A 182 19.80 0.97 -1.34
N GLY A 183 19.71 2.02 -0.55
CA GLY A 183 18.40 2.56 -0.17
C GLY A 183 18.46 3.99 0.31
N PHE A 184 17.30 4.49 0.70
CA PHE A 184 17.17 5.74 1.41
C PHE A 184 16.18 5.59 2.55
N GLN A 185 16.50 6.26 3.65
CA GLN A 185 15.67 6.33 4.84
C GLN A 185 15.36 7.79 5.09
N ASN A 186 14.11 8.11 5.39
CA ASN A 186 13.66 9.45 5.73
C ASN A 186 12.77 9.40 6.96
N ARG A 187 13.03 10.32 7.89
CA ARG A 187 12.06 10.63 8.95
C ARG A 187 10.93 11.47 8.37
N ILE A 188 9.73 11.33 8.93
CA ILE A 188 8.54 12.07 8.52
C ILE A 188 7.88 12.61 9.80
N PHE A 189 7.78 13.93 9.92
CA PHE A 189 7.32 14.62 11.12
C PHE A 189 8.03 14.17 12.40
N ASN A 190 7.36 14.32 13.54
CA ASN A 190 7.90 14.00 14.86
C ASN A 190 7.98 12.49 15.13
N HIS A 191 7.19 11.66 14.45
CA HIS A 191 7.03 10.26 14.82
C HIS A 191 6.99 9.30 13.64
N GLY A 192 7.06 9.74 12.40
CA GLY A 192 7.04 8.85 11.23
C GLY A 192 8.44 8.57 10.70
N PHE A 193 8.56 7.46 9.99
CA PHE A 193 9.70 7.21 9.11
C PHE A 193 9.30 6.31 7.93
N THR A 194 10.11 6.39 6.89
CA THR A 194 10.06 5.51 5.72
C THR A 194 11.47 5.05 5.38
N ASP A 195 11.61 3.81 4.95
CA ASP A 195 12.87 3.22 4.51
C ASP A 195 12.59 2.35 3.28
N PHE A 196 13.18 2.72 2.14
CA PHE A 196 13.11 1.95 0.91
C PHE A 196 14.52 1.50 0.53
N SER A 197 14.66 0.24 0.16
CA SER A 197 15.92 -0.31 -0.33
C SER A 197 15.71 -1.33 -1.43
N ILE A 198 16.69 -1.37 -2.33
CA ILE A 198 16.92 -2.46 -3.26
C ILE A 198 18.11 -3.22 -2.72
N GLY A 199 17.98 -4.52 -2.56
CA GLY A 199 19.00 -5.36 -1.96
C GLY A 199 19.35 -6.57 -2.79
N LEU A 200 20.61 -6.97 -2.77
CA LEU A 200 21.08 -8.27 -3.20
C LEU A 200 21.12 -9.19 -1.99
N TYR A 201 20.26 -10.20 -1.95
CA TYR A 201 20.09 -11.09 -0.81
C TYR A 201 20.54 -12.49 -1.15
N GLN A 202 21.28 -13.11 -0.24
CA GLN A 202 21.54 -14.54 -0.26
C GLN A 202 20.30 -15.25 0.31
N ARG A 203 19.42 -15.73 -0.57
CA ARG A 203 18.18 -16.44 -0.23
C ARG A 203 17.86 -17.52 -1.27
N ASP A 204 17.54 -18.72 -0.80
CA ASP A 204 16.79 -19.68 -1.61
C ASP A 204 15.29 -19.31 -1.52
N LEU A 205 14.64 -19.08 -2.66
CA LEU A 205 13.26 -18.61 -2.72
C LEU A 205 12.35 -19.75 -3.17
N GLY A 206 11.90 -20.61 -2.25
CA GLY A 206 10.90 -21.64 -2.51
C GLY A 206 9.46 -21.13 -2.33
N GLN A 207 8.54 -21.23 -3.31
CA GLN A 207 7.10 -21.25 -2.97
C GLN A 207 6.67 -22.60 -2.39
N PHE A 208 7.44 -23.66 -2.67
CA PHE A 208 7.21 -25.02 -2.20
C PHE A 208 8.29 -25.42 -1.20
N TYR A 209 7.84 -25.71 0.02
CA TYR A 209 8.64 -25.86 1.23
C TYR A 209 9.57 -27.08 1.24
N ASP A 210 9.27 -28.09 0.43
CA ASP A 210 9.92 -29.40 0.53
C ASP A 210 11.31 -29.46 -0.12
N PHE A 211 11.68 -28.43 -0.88
CA PHE A 211 12.92 -28.42 -1.68
C PHE A 211 13.90 -27.30 -1.32
N GLU A 212 13.64 -26.49 -0.28
CA GLU A 212 14.66 -25.57 0.25
C GLU A 212 15.76 -26.39 0.95
N GLY A 213 16.76 -26.77 0.14
CA GLY A 213 18.00 -27.38 0.60
C GLY A 213 18.63 -26.51 1.69
N ALA A 214 19.28 -27.15 2.66
CA ALA A 214 20.10 -26.42 3.62
C ALA A 214 21.19 -25.67 2.83
N SER A 215 20.94 -24.39 2.54
CA SER A 215 21.91 -23.55 1.87
C SER A 215 23.09 -23.44 2.82
N ALA A 216 24.23 -24.03 2.45
CA ALA A 216 25.47 -23.78 3.15
C ALA A 216 25.67 -22.25 3.21
N PRO A 217 26.10 -21.69 4.35
CA PRO A 217 26.50 -20.29 4.38
C PRO A 217 27.49 -20.08 3.23
N TRP A 218 27.31 -18.99 2.46
CA TRP A 218 28.14 -18.64 1.28
C TRP A 218 27.94 -19.42 -0.04
N ALA A 219 26.88 -20.22 -0.22
CA ALA A 219 26.57 -20.78 -1.54
C ALA A 219 26.19 -19.68 -2.57
N VAL A 220 27.04 -19.49 -3.59
CA VAL A 220 26.94 -18.41 -4.61
C VAL A 220 25.68 -18.51 -5.50
N LYS A 221 25.01 -19.66 -5.52
CA LYS A 221 23.88 -19.92 -6.43
C LYS A 221 22.57 -19.22 -6.04
N ASN A 222 22.51 -18.59 -4.86
CA ASN A 222 21.24 -18.17 -4.24
C ASN A 222 21.15 -16.66 -4.02
N PHE A 223 21.72 -15.84 -4.92
CA PHE A 223 21.57 -14.39 -4.85
C PHE A 223 20.35 -13.92 -5.61
N VAL A 224 19.59 -13.04 -4.96
CA VAL A 224 18.35 -12.49 -5.48
C VAL A 224 18.35 -10.98 -5.27
N LEU A 225 18.12 -10.24 -6.34
CA LEU A 225 17.83 -8.82 -6.26
C LEU A 225 16.37 -8.66 -5.86
N GLY A 226 16.09 -7.93 -4.78
CA GLY A 226 14.73 -7.70 -4.31
C GLY A 226 14.54 -6.33 -3.68
N THR A 227 13.29 -5.90 -3.57
CA THR A 227 12.92 -4.64 -2.92
C THR A 227 12.46 -4.87 -1.48
N GLN A 228 12.74 -3.90 -0.61
CA GLN A 228 12.21 -3.81 0.74
C GLN A 228 11.68 -2.39 0.97
N PHE A 229 10.46 -2.32 1.51
CA PHE A 229 9.85 -1.08 1.94
C PHE A 229 9.37 -1.21 3.38
N ASN A 230 9.79 -0.28 4.24
CA ASN A 230 9.35 -0.17 5.63
C ASN A 230 8.72 1.20 5.84
N ILE A 231 7.54 1.22 6.46
CA ILE A 231 6.90 2.45 6.93
C ILE A 231 6.37 2.26 8.33
N GLY A 232 6.52 3.29 9.16
CA GLY A 232 5.87 3.27 10.45
C GLY A 232 6.28 4.40 11.35
N LEU A 233 6.24 4.10 12.65
CA LEU A 233 6.49 5.05 13.70
C LEU A 233 7.91 4.92 14.25
N ALA A 234 8.48 6.04 14.65
CA ALA A 234 9.79 6.15 15.23
C ALA A 234 9.78 7.09 16.44
N VAL A 235 10.54 6.75 17.47
CA VAL A 235 10.77 7.57 18.67
C VAL A 235 12.27 7.58 18.98
N GLY A 236 12.80 8.71 19.42
CA GLY A 236 14.23 8.85 19.70
C GLY A 236 14.56 10.18 20.37
N ASP A 237 15.84 10.53 20.37
CA ASP A 237 16.41 11.64 21.16
C ASP A 237 16.23 13.04 20.52
N TRP A 238 15.26 13.21 19.63
CA TRP A 238 15.04 14.49 18.95
C TRP A 238 14.05 15.41 19.66
N LYS A 239 14.26 16.72 19.50
CA LYS A 239 13.29 17.74 19.91
C LYS A 239 12.06 17.67 19.01
N LYS A 240 10.87 17.68 19.62
CA LYS A 240 9.59 17.73 18.89
C LYS A 240 9.38 19.12 18.31
N ALA A 241 9.00 19.20 17.03
CA ALA A 241 8.54 20.45 16.44
C ALA A 241 7.15 20.80 17.02
N LYS A 242 6.96 22.07 17.43
CA LYS A 242 5.70 22.58 18.00
C LYS A 242 4.58 22.70 16.97
N THR A 243 4.90 22.92 15.70
CA THR A 243 3.93 23.06 14.61
C THR A 243 4.30 22.14 13.45
N THR A 244 3.47 21.15 13.18
CA THR A 244 3.62 20.27 12.00
C THR A 244 2.70 20.77 10.90
N PRO A 245 3.21 21.20 9.73
CA PRO A 245 2.39 21.63 8.61
C PRO A 245 1.75 20.40 7.95
N LEU A 246 0.75 19.81 8.62
CA LEU A 246 0.14 18.55 8.22
C LEU A 246 -0.55 18.68 6.85
N CYS A 247 -1.25 19.80 6.60
CA CYS A 247 -1.95 20.05 5.36
C CYS A 247 -1.03 20.18 4.14
N ASP A 248 0.20 20.69 4.32
CA ASP A 248 1.19 20.81 3.24
C ASP A 248 1.66 19.44 2.73
N VAL A 249 1.61 18.41 3.58
CA VAL A 249 2.02 17.04 3.24
C VAL A 249 0.84 16.19 2.83
N LEU A 250 -0.31 16.35 3.49
CA LEU A 250 -1.53 15.60 3.21
C LEU A 250 -2.36 16.20 2.06
N PHE A 251 -1.96 17.37 1.53
CA PHE A 251 -2.63 18.07 0.44
C PHE A 251 -4.13 18.30 0.74
N CYS A 252 -4.41 18.86 1.91
CA CYS A 252 -5.79 19.03 2.40
C CYS A 252 -6.65 19.96 1.53
N ASP A 253 -6.05 20.77 0.66
CA ASP A 253 -6.77 21.83 -0.08
C ASP A 253 -6.97 21.51 -1.56
N GLU A 254 -6.49 20.36 -2.04
CA GLU A 254 -6.52 20.03 -3.47
C GLU A 254 -7.82 19.28 -3.84
N LEU A 255 -8.51 19.78 -4.87
CA LEU A 255 -9.65 19.09 -5.50
C LEU A 255 -9.16 18.36 -6.75
N ILE A 256 -9.20 17.03 -6.73
CA ILE A 256 -8.70 16.19 -7.82
C ILE A 256 -9.89 15.43 -8.42
N ARG A 257 -10.16 15.67 -9.70
CA ARG A 257 -11.28 15.00 -10.39
C ARG A 257 -10.89 13.63 -10.94
N GLY A 258 -9.61 13.38 -11.16
CA GLY A 258 -9.07 12.08 -11.49
C GLY A 258 -7.55 12.09 -11.50
N HIS A 259 -6.96 10.90 -11.37
CA HIS A 259 -5.51 10.71 -11.37
C HIS A 259 -5.16 9.31 -11.88
N TRP A 260 -3.97 9.19 -12.46
CA TRP A 260 -3.35 7.89 -12.68
C TRP A 260 -2.63 7.47 -11.41
N LYS A 261 -2.71 6.19 -11.06
CA LYS A 261 -1.94 5.56 -10.00
C LYS A 261 -1.03 4.51 -10.62
N VAL A 262 0.23 4.52 -10.25
CA VAL A 262 1.20 3.49 -10.60
C VAL A 262 1.67 2.87 -9.30
N GLN A 263 1.30 1.61 -9.06
CA GLN A 263 1.79 0.89 -7.89
C GLN A 263 3.31 0.73 -7.98
N ALA A 264 4.02 0.91 -6.87
CA ALA A 264 5.44 0.60 -6.81
C ALA A 264 5.63 -0.90 -7.15
N PRO A 265 6.44 -1.23 -8.16
CA PRO A 265 6.52 -2.60 -8.63
C PRO A 265 7.23 -3.45 -7.57
N ASN A 266 6.72 -4.66 -7.36
CA ASN A 266 7.38 -5.66 -6.56
C ASN A 266 8.19 -6.55 -7.50
N ILE A 267 9.51 -6.43 -7.42
CA ILE A 267 10.44 -7.09 -8.33
C ILE A 267 11.40 -7.95 -7.51
N VAL A 268 11.53 -9.19 -7.95
CA VAL A 268 12.49 -10.19 -7.48
C VAL A 268 13.17 -10.76 -8.70
N LEU A 269 14.49 -10.63 -8.79
CA LEU A 269 15.28 -11.19 -9.88
C LEU A 269 16.41 -12.03 -9.29
N GLY A 270 16.25 -13.34 -9.36
CA GLY A 270 17.27 -14.35 -9.06
C GLY A 270 17.39 -15.33 -10.21
N PHE A 271 18.42 -16.17 -10.17
CA PHE A 271 18.66 -17.18 -11.21
C PHE A 271 17.55 -18.24 -11.25
N THR A 272 17.09 -18.68 -10.08
CA THR A 272 16.04 -19.68 -9.95
C THR A 272 14.66 -19.06 -9.79
N ASN A 273 14.55 -17.82 -9.36
CA ASN A 273 13.29 -17.20 -8.97
C ASN A 273 13.17 -15.79 -9.50
N GLN A 274 12.11 -15.54 -10.26
CA GLN A 274 11.82 -14.24 -10.85
C GLN A 274 10.36 -13.90 -10.57
N ILE A 275 10.11 -12.77 -9.93
CA ILE A 275 8.77 -12.28 -9.62
C ILE A 275 8.69 -10.83 -10.08
N VAL A 276 7.71 -10.51 -10.91
CA VAL A 276 7.42 -9.14 -11.31
C VAL A 276 5.93 -8.90 -11.16
N ARG A 277 5.57 -8.01 -10.24
CA ARG A 277 4.20 -7.54 -10.04
C ARG A 277 4.13 -6.05 -10.27
N SER A 278 3.23 -5.64 -11.15
CA SER A 278 3.00 -4.24 -11.47
C SER A 278 1.52 -4.00 -11.71
N GLU A 279 1.03 -2.84 -11.27
CA GLU A 279 -0.37 -2.45 -11.39
C GLU A 279 -0.45 -0.97 -11.71
N VAL A 280 -1.32 -0.63 -12.67
CA VAL A 280 -1.64 0.75 -13.05
C VAL A 280 -3.14 0.93 -12.92
N ALA A 281 -3.57 2.00 -12.27
CA ALA A 281 -4.96 2.35 -12.09
C ALA A 281 -5.26 3.76 -12.60
N TYR A 282 -6.49 4.01 -13.00
CA TYR A 282 -7.03 5.33 -13.17
C TYR A 282 -8.28 5.46 -12.30
N GLU A 283 -8.30 6.46 -11.42
CA GLU A 283 -9.44 6.75 -10.54
C GLU A 283 -10.01 8.12 -10.86
N ARG A 284 -11.34 8.21 -10.95
CA ARG A 284 -12.08 9.42 -11.29
C ARG A 284 -13.24 9.63 -10.35
N ALA A 285 -13.40 10.86 -9.85
CA ALA A 285 -14.53 11.27 -9.03
C ALA A 285 -15.82 11.35 -9.88
N ILE A 286 -16.95 10.97 -9.28
CA ILE A 286 -18.26 11.01 -9.91
C ILE A 286 -18.98 12.30 -9.47
N GLY A 287 -18.91 13.32 -10.31
CA GLY A 287 -19.48 14.65 -10.00
C GLY A 287 -18.86 15.27 -8.75
N ASN A 288 -19.70 15.93 -7.93
CA ASN A 288 -19.30 16.50 -6.63
C ASN A 288 -19.65 15.58 -5.46
N THR A 289 -19.76 14.28 -5.72
CA THR A 289 -20.09 13.28 -4.70
C THR A 289 -18.80 12.69 -4.12
N PRO A 290 -18.84 12.11 -2.91
CA PRO A 290 -17.71 11.33 -2.37
C PRO A 290 -17.57 9.94 -3.05
N LEU A 291 -18.20 9.74 -4.21
CA LEU A 291 -18.06 8.53 -5.01
C LEU A 291 -16.97 8.70 -6.06
N SER A 292 -16.26 7.62 -6.32
CA SER A 292 -15.30 7.53 -7.41
C SER A 292 -15.35 6.16 -8.07
N ALA A 293 -15.00 6.12 -9.35
CA ALA A 293 -14.79 4.89 -10.10
C ALA A 293 -13.30 4.76 -10.39
N GLN A 294 -12.74 3.59 -10.08
CA GLN A 294 -11.37 3.21 -10.39
C GLN A 294 -11.38 2.03 -11.36
N ALA A 295 -10.59 2.12 -12.43
CA ALA A 295 -10.27 1.00 -13.29
C ALA A 295 -8.77 0.72 -13.18
N ASP A 296 -8.38 -0.53 -13.00
CA ASP A 296 -6.98 -0.91 -12.89
C ASP A 296 -6.64 -2.17 -13.67
N VAL A 297 -5.39 -2.24 -14.11
CA VAL A 297 -4.81 -3.35 -14.84
C VAL A 297 -3.52 -3.76 -14.15
N GLY A 298 -3.43 -5.04 -13.84
CA GLY A 298 -2.29 -5.64 -13.15
C GLY A 298 -1.68 -6.78 -13.96
N VAL A 299 -0.37 -6.91 -13.87
CA VAL A 299 0.38 -8.06 -14.38
C VAL A 299 1.18 -8.69 -13.25
N ASN A 300 1.21 -10.02 -13.22
CA ASN A 300 2.00 -10.80 -12.30
C ASN A 300 2.72 -11.89 -13.10
N LEU A 301 4.04 -11.81 -13.13
CA LEU A 301 4.93 -12.78 -13.71
C LEU A 301 5.67 -13.47 -12.57
N PHE A 302 5.70 -14.78 -12.63
CA PHE A 302 6.37 -15.61 -11.65
C PHE A 302 7.06 -16.75 -12.39
N HIS A 303 8.36 -16.90 -12.21
CA HIS A 303 9.12 -18.03 -12.69
C HIS A 303 9.94 -18.59 -11.53
N GLN A 304 9.87 -19.89 -11.33
CA GLN A 304 10.56 -20.60 -10.29
C GLN A 304 11.15 -21.90 -10.83
N SER A 305 12.42 -22.14 -10.54
CA SER A 305 13.13 -23.39 -10.82
C SER A 305 13.51 -24.06 -9.51
N PHE A 306 13.13 -25.32 -9.33
CA PHE A 306 13.42 -26.12 -8.13
C PHE A 306 14.68 -26.98 -8.32
N SER A 307 15.33 -27.32 -7.21
CA SER A 307 16.35 -28.37 -7.21
C SER A 307 15.73 -29.69 -7.67
N GLY A 308 16.23 -30.24 -8.79
CA GLY A 308 15.63 -31.42 -9.44
C GLY A 308 15.09 -31.15 -10.84
N GLY A 309 15.22 -29.92 -11.37
CA GLY A 309 14.85 -29.62 -12.76
C GLY A 309 13.34 -29.45 -12.98
N THR A 310 12.58 -29.25 -11.91
CA THR A 310 11.19 -28.82 -12.02
C THR A 310 11.17 -27.32 -12.25
N HIS A 311 10.46 -26.86 -13.28
CA HIS A 311 10.27 -25.46 -13.60
C HIS A 311 8.79 -25.12 -13.50
N PHE A 312 8.50 -23.99 -12.88
CA PHE A 312 7.17 -23.44 -12.70
C PHE A 312 7.16 -22.03 -13.27
N THR A 313 6.25 -21.76 -14.18
CA THR A 313 6.03 -20.43 -14.74
C THR A 313 4.56 -20.10 -14.60
N TYR A 314 4.27 -18.94 -14.02
CA TYR A 314 2.94 -18.40 -13.89
C TYR A 314 2.93 -16.98 -14.43
N PHE A 315 2.02 -16.74 -15.36
CA PHE A 315 1.73 -15.41 -15.86
C PHE A 315 0.26 -15.13 -15.62
N SER A 316 -0.07 -13.97 -15.08
CA SER A 316 -1.45 -13.50 -15.05
C SER A 316 -1.56 -12.03 -15.39
N ALA A 317 -2.59 -11.71 -16.14
CA ALA A 317 -3.05 -10.34 -16.35
C ALA A 317 -4.47 -10.23 -15.79
N GLY A 318 -4.73 -9.14 -15.07
CA GLY A 318 -6.04 -8.87 -14.47
C GLY A 318 -6.50 -7.46 -14.77
N ALA A 319 -7.81 -7.28 -14.83
CA ALA A 319 -8.46 -5.98 -14.87
C ALA A 319 -9.50 -5.91 -13.76
N ASN A 320 -9.51 -4.81 -13.03
CA ASN A 320 -10.50 -4.56 -11.98
C ASN A 320 -11.25 -3.26 -12.24
N LEU A 321 -12.53 -3.24 -11.87
CA LEU A 321 -13.37 -2.07 -11.83
C LEU A 321 -13.93 -1.92 -10.42
N ALA A 322 -13.57 -0.83 -9.75
CA ALA A 322 -13.94 -0.53 -8.37
C ALA A 322 -14.80 0.73 -8.29
N LEU A 323 -15.95 0.64 -7.64
CA LEU A 323 -16.71 1.80 -7.19
C LEU A 323 -16.34 2.05 -5.73
N ARG A 324 -15.87 3.25 -5.39
CA ARG A 324 -15.39 3.61 -4.05
C ARG A 324 -16.20 4.77 -3.48
N TYR A 325 -16.59 4.69 -2.21
CA TYR A 325 -17.31 5.71 -1.46
C TYR A 325 -16.50 6.19 -0.25
N TYR A 326 -16.08 7.45 -0.27
CA TYR A 326 -15.28 8.09 0.77
C TYR A 326 -16.17 8.74 1.83
N PHE A 327 -16.60 7.96 2.82
CA PHE A 327 -17.65 8.36 3.74
C PHE A 327 -17.30 9.53 4.67
N LEU A 328 -16.02 9.82 4.92
CA LEU A 328 -15.59 10.99 5.72
C LEU A 328 -15.19 12.22 4.90
N GLN A 329 -15.13 12.13 3.57
CA GLN A 329 -14.57 13.20 2.74
C GLN A 329 -15.33 14.53 2.89
N ARG A 330 -16.67 14.48 2.90
CA ARG A 330 -17.51 15.68 3.10
C ARG A 330 -17.33 16.31 4.48
N TYR A 331 -17.05 15.50 5.50
CA TYR A 331 -16.79 16.00 6.84
C TYR A 331 -15.42 16.71 6.87
N GLN A 332 -14.39 16.08 6.31
CA GLN A 332 -13.04 16.65 6.25
C GLN A 332 -12.98 17.94 5.43
N ALA A 333 -13.66 17.99 4.28
CA ALA A 333 -13.75 19.19 3.44
C ALA A 333 -14.38 20.37 4.16
N ARG A 334 -15.47 20.15 4.92
CA ARG A 334 -16.13 21.21 5.70
C ARG A 334 -15.26 21.77 6.82
N HIS A 335 -14.33 20.98 7.35
CA HIS A 335 -13.43 21.40 8.43
C HIS A 335 -12.06 21.89 7.92
N GLY A 336 -11.87 22.01 6.60
CA GLY A 336 -10.57 22.37 6.01
C GLY A 336 -9.47 21.34 6.34
N LYS A 337 -9.86 20.09 6.66
CA LYS A 337 -8.94 19.01 7.04
C LYS A 337 -8.65 18.04 5.91
N GLY A 338 -9.29 18.20 4.75
CA GLY A 338 -9.13 17.30 3.62
C GLY A 338 -9.83 17.80 2.37
N GLY A 339 -9.26 17.49 1.21
CA GLY A 339 -9.72 17.98 -0.08
C GLY A 339 -10.51 16.93 -0.84
N GLY A 340 -10.89 17.28 -2.07
CA GLY A 340 -11.40 16.30 -3.04
C GLY A 340 -10.31 15.41 -3.63
N ASN A 341 -9.34 14.95 -2.84
CA ASN A 341 -8.09 14.36 -3.33
C ASN A 341 -8.01 12.82 -3.18
N PHE A 342 -9.16 12.17 -3.05
CA PHE A 342 -9.27 10.71 -2.82
C PHE A 342 -8.55 10.22 -1.56
N SER A 343 -8.38 11.08 -0.55
CA SER A 343 -7.83 10.67 0.75
C SER A 343 -8.93 10.49 1.79
N GLY A 344 -8.75 9.51 2.67
CA GLY A 344 -9.67 9.14 3.74
C GLY A 344 -10.10 7.67 3.68
N PRO A 345 -10.91 7.26 4.67
CA PRO A 345 -11.47 5.92 4.66
C PRO A 345 -12.56 5.79 3.60
N TYR A 346 -12.63 4.62 2.98
CA TYR A 346 -13.57 4.32 1.92
C TYR A 346 -14.16 2.91 2.07
N ALA A 347 -15.34 2.73 1.49
CA ALA A 347 -15.92 1.43 1.19
C ALA A 347 -15.93 1.23 -0.33
N SER A 348 -15.74 0.01 -0.82
CA SER A 348 -15.68 -0.26 -2.25
C SER A 348 -16.37 -1.57 -2.65
N LEU A 349 -16.93 -1.58 -3.85
CA LEU A 349 -17.35 -2.77 -4.57
C LEU A 349 -16.47 -2.91 -5.81
N ILE A 350 -15.86 -4.08 -5.98
CA ILE A 350 -14.87 -4.36 -7.02
C ILE A 350 -15.31 -5.58 -7.82
N ALA A 351 -15.40 -5.42 -9.13
CA ALA A 351 -15.48 -6.53 -10.08
C ALA A 351 -14.07 -6.77 -10.64
N SER A 352 -13.60 -8.01 -10.58
CA SER A 352 -12.25 -8.39 -11.02
C SER A 352 -12.32 -9.52 -12.03
N TYR A 353 -11.58 -9.39 -13.12
CA TYR A 353 -11.37 -10.47 -14.08
C TYR A 353 -9.86 -10.72 -14.21
N ILE A 354 -9.43 -11.94 -13.93
CA ILE A 354 -8.03 -12.34 -13.96
C ILE A 354 -7.90 -13.52 -14.90
N ARG A 355 -6.99 -13.43 -15.86
CA ARG A 355 -6.59 -14.53 -16.74
C ARG A 355 -5.14 -14.89 -16.43
N GLY A 356 -4.93 -16.14 -16.04
CA GLY A 356 -3.63 -16.71 -15.76
C GLY A 356 -3.30 -17.87 -16.68
N SER A 357 -2.02 -18.07 -16.96
CA SER A 357 -1.45 -19.29 -17.51
C SER A 357 -0.45 -19.83 -16.50
N TYR A 358 -0.55 -21.12 -16.26
CA TYR A 358 0.29 -21.91 -15.38
C TYR A 358 0.99 -22.96 -16.23
N ASN A 359 2.31 -23.01 -16.18
CA ASN A 359 3.10 -24.06 -16.79
C ASN A 359 4.03 -24.66 -15.73
N SER A 360 3.87 -25.95 -15.46
CA SER A 360 4.81 -26.72 -14.66
C SER A 360 5.41 -27.82 -15.53
N SER A 361 6.73 -27.96 -15.52
CA SER A 361 7.46 -29.05 -16.19
C SER A 361 8.47 -29.67 -15.23
N SER A 362 8.76 -30.96 -15.39
CA SER A 362 9.75 -31.68 -14.59
C SER A 362 10.63 -32.53 -15.50
N ILE A 363 11.96 -32.49 -15.30
CA ILE A 363 12.89 -33.35 -16.03
C ILE A 363 12.59 -34.84 -15.78
N PHE A 364 12.04 -35.19 -14.61
CA PHE A 364 11.71 -36.57 -14.26
C PHE A 364 10.36 -37.04 -14.81
N GLN A 365 9.53 -36.12 -15.28
CA GLN A 365 8.22 -36.43 -15.87
C GLN A 365 7.89 -35.40 -16.96
N PRO A 366 8.62 -35.43 -18.10
CA PRO A 366 8.46 -34.44 -19.16
C PRO A 366 7.04 -34.41 -19.74
N ASP A 367 6.37 -35.57 -19.77
CA ASP A 367 4.98 -35.71 -20.24
C ASP A 367 3.93 -35.36 -19.16
N GLY A 368 4.35 -35.19 -17.90
CA GLY A 368 3.48 -34.87 -16.76
C GLY A 368 3.33 -33.36 -16.52
N GLY A 369 3.80 -32.54 -17.46
CA GLY A 369 3.68 -31.09 -17.36
C GLY A 369 2.22 -30.65 -17.33
N MET A 370 1.90 -29.68 -16.47
CA MET A 370 0.59 -29.05 -16.43
C MET A 370 0.66 -27.71 -17.13
N ASP A 371 -0.06 -27.56 -18.25
CA ASP A 371 -0.35 -26.26 -18.87
C ASP A 371 -1.83 -25.96 -18.67
N GLU A 372 -2.14 -25.03 -17.76
CA GLU A 372 -3.51 -24.66 -17.43
C GLU A 372 -3.72 -23.16 -17.64
N VAL A 373 -4.80 -22.83 -18.35
CA VAL A 373 -5.27 -21.45 -18.46
C VAL A 373 -6.44 -21.26 -17.51
N VAL A 374 -6.23 -20.44 -16.49
CA VAL A 374 -7.22 -20.13 -15.47
C VAL A 374 -7.87 -18.79 -15.76
N ASN A 375 -9.20 -18.75 -15.69
CA ASN A 375 -9.97 -17.52 -15.78
C ASN A 375 -10.81 -17.37 -14.52
N ASN A 376 -10.58 -16.31 -13.77
CA ASN A 376 -11.28 -16.01 -12.53
C ASN A 376 -12.09 -14.73 -12.69
N LEU A 377 -13.36 -14.80 -12.33
CA LEU A 377 -14.22 -13.65 -12.16
C LEU A 377 -14.58 -13.55 -10.69
N ASN A 378 -14.23 -12.45 -10.02
CA ASN A 378 -14.56 -12.26 -8.60
C ASN A 378 -15.33 -10.97 -8.37
N ALA A 379 -16.25 -11.03 -7.41
CA ALA A 379 -16.91 -9.88 -6.82
C ALA A 379 -16.35 -9.68 -5.42
N THR A 380 -15.89 -8.47 -5.13
CA THR A 380 -15.20 -8.15 -3.88
C THR A 380 -15.83 -6.92 -3.24
N ALA A 381 -16.09 -7.00 -1.94
CA ALA A 381 -16.37 -5.83 -1.12
C ALA A 381 -15.08 -5.45 -0.36
N ALA A 382 -14.79 -4.17 -0.23
CA ALA A 382 -13.60 -3.70 0.47
C ALA A 382 -13.89 -2.55 1.41
N LEU A 383 -13.16 -2.50 2.51
CA LEU A 383 -13.03 -1.33 3.38
C LEU A 383 -11.56 -0.93 3.35
N GLY A 384 -11.27 0.35 3.18
CA GLY A 384 -9.89 0.80 3.12
C GLY A 384 -9.69 2.22 3.61
N TYR A 385 -8.42 2.61 3.62
CA TYR A 385 -7.97 3.95 3.92
C TYR A 385 -6.87 4.31 2.93
N GLN A 386 -7.18 5.28 2.07
CA GLN A 386 -6.24 5.83 1.12
C GLN A 386 -5.74 7.17 1.63
N GLN A 387 -4.45 7.43 1.56
CA GLN A 387 -3.87 8.72 1.88
C GLN A 387 -2.89 9.11 0.80
N ARG A 388 -3.15 10.23 0.14
CA ARG A 388 -2.16 10.88 -0.72
C ARG A 388 -1.16 11.61 0.17
N LEU A 389 0.11 11.38 -0.10
CA LEU A 389 1.23 12.01 0.56
C LEU A 389 2.00 12.78 -0.50
N PHE A 390 2.33 14.03 -0.24
CA PHE A 390 2.94 14.88 -1.25
C PHE A 390 2.06 15.00 -2.52
N LYS A 391 2.58 15.64 -3.56
CA LYS A 391 1.84 15.77 -4.83
C LYS A 391 1.68 14.45 -5.59
N ARG A 392 2.50 13.44 -5.35
CA ARG A 392 2.62 12.28 -6.25
C ARG A 392 2.78 10.94 -5.55
N LEU A 393 2.74 10.85 -4.22
CA LEU A 393 2.84 9.56 -3.53
C LEU A 393 1.47 9.23 -2.94
N TYR A 394 1.09 7.96 -2.90
CA TYR A 394 -0.08 7.52 -2.16
C TYR A 394 0.20 6.22 -1.43
N ILE A 395 -0.55 6.02 -0.36
CA ILE A 395 -0.61 4.79 0.41
C ILE A 395 -2.08 4.38 0.48
N ASP A 396 -2.38 3.13 0.16
CA ASP A 396 -3.72 2.56 0.22
C ASP A 396 -3.68 1.27 1.05
N LEU A 397 -4.39 1.26 2.17
CA LEU A 397 -4.56 0.09 3.02
C LEU A 397 -5.99 -0.40 2.88
N SER A 398 -6.16 -1.65 2.46
CA SER A 398 -7.49 -2.19 2.15
C SER A 398 -7.68 -3.59 2.72
N LEU A 399 -8.85 -3.83 3.29
CA LEU A 399 -9.39 -5.12 3.70
C LEU A 399 -10.47 -5.54 2.70
N PHE A 400 -10.39 -6.75 2.18
CA PHE A 400 -11.27 -7.30 1.17
C PHE A 400 -12.06 -8.48 1.74
N TYR A 401 -13.31 -8.59 1.32
CA TYR A 401 -14.11 -9.80 1.34
C TYR A 401 -14.34 -10.20 -0.12
N LEU A 402 -13.62 -11.23 -0.57
CA LEU A 402 -13.62 -11.66 -1.97
C LEU A 402 -14.48 -12.91 -2.13
N LYS A 403 -15.41 -12.88 -3.08
CA LYS A 403 -16.24 -14.03 -3.48
C LYS A 403 -15.94 -14.38 -4.95
N PRO A 404 -15.34 -15.55 -5.22
CA PRO A 404 -15.19 -16.05 -6.58
C PRO A 404 -16.58 -16.32 -7.18
N VAL A 405 -16.88 -15.72 -8.33
CA VAL A 405 -18.12 -15.94 -9.09
C VAL A 405 -17.94 -17.10 -10.06
N LYS A 406 -16.77 -17.16 -10.70
CA LYS A 406 -16.34 -18.27 -11.54
C LYS A 406 -14.88 -18.57 -11.21
N SER A 407 -14.61 -19.79 -10.80
CA SER A 407 -13.30 -20.31 -10.42
C SER A 407 -13.14 -21.70 -11.05
N PRO A 408 -11.98 -22.07 -11.62
CA PRO A 408 -11.76 -23.42 -12.12
C PRO A 408 -11.82 -24.42 -10.96
N SER A 409 -12.28 -25.64 -11.28
CA SER A 409 -12.53 -26.73 -10.34
C SER A 409 -11.31 -27.18 -9.53
N PHE A 410 -10.10 -26.81 -9.96
CA PHE A 410 -8.84 -27.29 -9.40
C PHE A 410 -8.40 -26.55 -8.13
N VAL A 411 -8.95 -25.37 -7.84
CA VAL A 411 -8.66 -24.68 -6.57
C VAL A 411 -9.52 -25.33 -5.48
N ILE A 412 -8.94 -26.25 -4.69
CA ILE A 412 -9.60 -26.86 -3.54
C ILE A 412 -10.03 -25.74 -2.58
N GLY A 413 -11.34 -25.55 -2.39
CA GLY A 413 -11.90 -24.44 -1.62
C GLY A 413 -12.12 -23.13 -2.40
N GLY A 414 -11.83 -23.09 -3.70
CA GLY A 414 -11.79 -21.91 -4.57
C GLY A 414 -13.12 -21.25 -4.92
N SER A 415 -14.23 -21.68 -4.33
CA SER A 415 -15.54 -21.00 -4.40
C SER A 415 -15.94 -20.37 -3.06
N ARG A 416 -15.21 -20.64 -1.99
CA ARG A 416 -15.51 -20.09 -0.67
C ARG A 416 -15.06 -18.63 -0.62
N PRO A 417 -15.89 -17.74 -0.06
CA PRO A 417 -15.46 -16.38 0.16
C PRO A 417 -14.35 -16.35 1.23
N TYR A 418 -13.41 -15.43 1.10
CA TYR A 418 -12.33 -15.25 2.07
C TYR A 418 -12.04 -13.77 2.30
N PHE A 419 -11.43 -13.49 3.45
CA PHE A 419 -10.92 -12.17 3.78
C PHE A 419 -9.45 -12.06 3.39
N SER A 420 -9.06 -10.91 2.84
CA SER A 420 -7.67 -10.60 2.53
C SER A 420 -7.40 -9.14 2.86
N SER A 421 -6.14 -8.74 2.96
CA SER A 421 -5.81 -7.32 2.94
C SER A 421 -4.66 -7.04 1.98
N LYS A 422 -4.51 -5.79 1.59
CA LYS A 422 -3.40 -5.32 0.75
C LYS A 422 -2.97 -3.97 1.31
N MET A 423 -1.67 -3.79 1.39
CA MET A 423 -1.07 -2.47 1.54
C MET A 423 -0.40 -2.14 0.22
N THR A 424 -0.86 -1.07 -0.41
CA THR A 424 -0.35 -0.59 -1.69
C THR A 424 0.33 0.74 -1.48
N ILE A 425 1.49 0.90 -2.09
CA ILE A 425 2.21 2.16 -2.13
C ILE A 425 2.53 2.42 -3.58
N GLY A 426 2.34 3.65 -4.02
CA GLY A 426 2.54 3.99 -5.42
C GLY A 426 2.58 5.48 -5.64
N PHE A 427 2.60 5.82 -6.92
CA PHE A 427 2.69 7.20 -7.38
C PHE A 427 1.40 7.64 -8.07
N THR A 428 1.03 8.91 -7.90
CA THR A 428 -0.09 9.54 -8.59
C THR A 428 0.39 10.58 -9.61
N PHE A 429 -0.28 10.63 -10.76
CA PHE A 429 0.01 11.55 -11.87
C PHE A 429 -1.23 12.30 -12.35
#